data_AF-A0A2Z5ENA1-F1
#
_entry.id   AF-A0A2Z5ENA1-F1
#
_cell.length_a   1.000
_cell.length_b   1.000
_cell.length_c   1.000
_cell.angle_alpha   90.00
_cell.angle_beta   90.00
_cell.angle_gamma   90.00
#
_symmetry.space_group_name_H-M   'P 1'
#
loop_
_entity.id
_entity.type
_entity.pdbx_description
1 polymer ?
#
loop_
_entity_poly.entity_id
_entity_poly.type
_entity_poly.pdbx_seq_one_letter_code
_entity_poly.pdbx_strand_id
1 'polypeptide(L)'
;AWSRIAEYKKRLTGKRALLITGGVKSWSVVAALQEAGIEIAGTSVKKSTKEDKEKIKEIMGDDAHMIDDMTPREMYNMLRDARADIMLSGGRSQFVALKARMPWLDINQ
;
A
#
# COMPACT_ATOMS: atom_id res chain seq x y z
N ALA A 1 23.60 3.22 4.10
CA ALA A 1 22.17 2.84 3.95
C ALA A 1 21.66 3.11 2.54
N TRP A 2 21.77 4.35 2.03
CA TRP A 2 21.29 4.76 0.71
C TRP A 2 21.79 3.93 -0.49
N SER A 3 23.07 3.53 -0.53
CA SER A 3 23.56 2.71 -1.65
C SER A 3 22.95 1.30 -1.70
N ARG A 4 22.52 0.75 -0.55
CA ARG A 4 21.87 -0.58 -0.49
C ARG A 4 20.44 -0.53 -1.01
N ILE A 5 19.73 0.59 -0.82
CA ILE A 5 18.35 0.79 -1.32
C ILE A 5 18.36 1.03 -2.83
N ALA A 6 19.41 1.68 -3.36
CA ALA A 6 19.52 2.04 -4.77
C ALA A 6 19.39 0.83 -5.73
N GLU A 7 19.89 -0.34 -5.33
CA GLU A 7 19.74 -1.57 -6.12
C GLU A 7 18.28 -2.05 -6.17
N TYR A 8 17.58 -2.03 -5.04
CA TYR A 8 16.16 -2.38 -4.97
C TYR A 8 15.28 -1.39 -5.73
N LYS A 9 15.60 -0.09 -5.64
CA LYS A 9 14.86 0.97 -6.35
C LYS A 9 14.75 0.68 -7.83
N LYS A 10 15.82 0.20 -8.48
CA LYS A 10 15.79 -0.19 -9.91
C LYS A 10 14.77 -1.28 -10.23
N ARG A 11 14.55 -2.22 -9.30
CA ARG A 11 13.63 -3.36 -9.48
C ARG A 11 12.20 -3.05 -9.07
N LEU A 12 12.03 -2.08 -8.17
CA LEU A 12 10.76 -1.71 -7.57
C LEU A 12 10.11 -0.49 -8.24
N THR A 13 10.88 0.28 -9.00
CA THR A 13 10.38 1.45 -9.75
C THR A 13 9.23 1.04 -10.67
N GLY A 14 8.08 1.73 -10.57
CA GLY A 14 6.87 1.47 -11.36
C GLY A 14 6.04 0.28 -10.88
N LYS A 15 6.41 -0.36 -9.77
CA LYS A 15 5.54 -1.33 -9.09
C LYS A 15 4.49 -0.60 -8.28
N ARG A 16 3.30 -1.20 -8.19
CA ARG A 16 2.16 -0.62 -7.49
C ARG A 16 1.81 -1.41 -6.22
N ALA A 17 1.64 -0.74 -5.09
CA ALA A 17 1.27 -1.35 -3.83
C ALA A 17 -0.17 -1.00 -3.43
N LEU A 18 -0.92 -2.00 -2.97
CA LEU A 18 -2.18 -1.82 -2.26
C LEU A 18 -1.92 -1.85 -0.77
N LEU A 19 -2.17 -0.74 -0.08
CA LEU A 19 -1.89 -0.60 1.35
C LEU A 19 -3.18 -0.69 2.18
N ILE A 20 -3.32 -1.77 2.94
CA ILE A 20 -4.46 -2.01 3.83
C ILE A 20 -3.96 -1.99 5.29
N THR A 21 -3.73 -0.78 5.78
CA THR A 21 -3.46 -0.51 7.21
C THR A 21 -4.24 0.72 7.64
N GLY A 22 -4.22 1.01 8.94
CA GLY A 22 -4.86 2.20 9.48
C GLY A 22 -4.01 2.86 10.55
N GLY A 23 -4.30 4.13 10.82
CA GLY A 23 -3.58 4.95 11.80
C GLY A 23 -2.22 5.42 11.29
N VAL A 24 -1.36 5.84 12.22
CA VAL A 24 -0.03 6.44 11.95
C VAL A 24 0.94 5.57 11.15
N LYS A 25 0.70 4.25 11.02
CA LYS A 25 1.52 3.37 10.17
C LYS A 25 1.29 3.61 8.67
N SER A 26 0.15 4.18 8.29
CA SER A 26 -0.23 4.35 6.88
C SER A 26 0.66 5.37 6.17
N TRP A 27 0.82 6.57 6.72
CA TRP A 27 1.60 7.64 6.06
C TRP A 27 3.10 7.34 5.97
N SER A 28 3.69 6.76 7.02
CA SER A 28 5.13 6.48 7.06
C SER A 28 5.52 5.36 6.08
N VAL A 29 4.67 4.35 5.94
CA VAL A 29 4.87 3.28 4.93
C VAL A 29 4.67 3.81 3.52
N VAL A 30 3.67 4.68 3.28
CA VAL A 30 3.48 5.34 1.97
C VAL A 30 4.73 6.09 1.57
N ALA A 31 5.31 6.91 2.46
CA ALA A 31 6.54 7.65 2.18
C ALA A 31 7.71 6.71 1.84
N ALA A 32 7.92 5.66 2.64
CA ALA A 32 8.99 4.70 2.42
C ALA A 32 8.85 3.95 1.07
N LEU A 33 7.62 3.61 0.68
CA LEU A 33 7.34 2.96 -0.61
C LEU A 33 7.66 3.90 -1.79
N GLN A 34 7.25 5.17 -1.72
CA GLN A 34 7.57 6.16 -2.75
C GLN A 34 9.08 6.41 -2.86
N GLU A 35 9.80 6.49 -1.74
CA GLU A 35 11.27 6.60 -1.76
C GLU A 35 11.93 5.42 -2.49
N ALA A 36 11.38 4.21 -2.30
CA ALA A 36 11.78 2.99 -2.99
C ALA A 36 11.32 2.91 -4.46
N GLY A 37 10.53 3.87 -4.95
CA GLY A 37 10.01 3.93 -6.33
C GLY A 37 8.71 3.16 -6.54
N ILE A 38 8.05 2.71 -5.48
CA ILE A 38 6.77 2.01 -5.55
C ILE A 38 5.63 3.05 -5.51
N GLU A 39 4.74 2.96 -6.48
CA GLU A 39 3.52 3.73 -6.58
C GLU A 39 2.42 3.14 -5.69
N ILE A 40 1.51 3.98 -5.20
CA ILE A 40 0.41 3.52 -4.34
C ILE A 40 -0.85 3.39 -5.18
N ALA A 41 -1.30 2.17 -5.44
CA ALA A 41 -2.55 1.90 -6.16
C ALA A 41 -3.80 2.25 -5.34
N GLY A 42 -3.67 2.24 -4.02
CA GLY A 42 -4.73 2.61 -3.11
C GLY A 42 -4.31 2.39 -1.66
N THR A 43 -4.85 3.21 -0.76
CA THR A 43 -4.60 3.08 0.67
C THR A 43 -5.89 3.17 1.47
N SER A 44 -6.07 2.27 2.44
CA SER A 44 -7.18 2.38 3.37
C SER A 44 -6.91 3.49 4.40
N VAL A 45 -7.92 4.31 4.67
CA VAL A 45 -7.83 5.41 5.66
C VAL A 45 -8.84 5.27 6.81
N LYS A 46 -9.43 4.08 6.96
CA LYS A 46 -10.53 3.80 7.92
C LYS A 46 -10.22 4.20 9.36
N LYS A 47 -8.99 3.94 9.80
CA LYS A 47 -8.52 4.19 11.18
C LYS A 47 -7.54 5.34 11.28
N SER A 48 -7.40 6.13 10.22
CA SER A 48 -6.47 7.25 10.17
C SER A 48 -7.15 8.49 10.74
N THR A 49 -6.40 9.27 11.53
CA THR A 49 -6.89 10.56 12.04
C THR A 49 -7.05 11.56 10.90
N LYS A 50 -7.70 12.69 11.16
CA LYS A 50 -7.81 13.77 10.16
C LYS A 50 -6.42 14.26 9.72
N GLU A 51 -5.49 14.41 10.67
CA GLU A 51 -4.11 14.81 10.40
C GLU A 51 -3.37 13.76 9.55
N ASP A 52 -3.55 12.47 9.83
CA ASP A 52 -2.98 11.40 9.00
C ASP A 52 -3.51 11.45 7.56
N LYS A 53 -4.82 11.71 7.38
CA LYS A 53 -5.44 11.84 6.05
C LYS A 53 -4.88 13.04 5.29
N GLU A 54 -4.63 14.16 5.97
CA GLU A 54 -4.01 15.35 5.39
C GLU A 54 -2.57 15.07 4.95
N LYS A 55 -1.76 14.43 5.79
CA LYS A 55 -0.40 13.99 5.43
C LYS A 55 -0.38 13.03 4.24
N ILE A 56 -1.30 12.06 4.21
CA ILE A 56 -1.41 11.12 3.08
C ILE A 56 -1.73 11.87 1.79
N LYS A 57 -2.63 12.86 1.83
CA LYS A 57 -2.94 13.70 0.66
C LYS A 57 -1.72 14.49 0.19
N GLU A 58 -0.98 15.11 1.10
CA GLU A 58 0.24 15.84 0.75
C GLU A 58 1.29 14.95 0.10
N ILE A 59 1.45 13.72 0.60
CA ILE A 59 2.44 12.76 0.08
C ILE A 59 1.99 12.13 -1.25
N MET A 60 0.70 11.80 -1.38
CA MET A 60 0.17 11.14 -2.59
C MET A 60 -0.17 12.12 -3.73
N GLY A 61 -0.37 13.41 -3.44
CA GLY A 61 -0.81 14.39 -4.42
C GLY A 61 -2.19 14.09 -4.99
N ASP A 62 -2.41 14.45 -6.25
CA ASP A 62 -3.71 14.30 -6.94
C ASP A 62 -4.08 12.84 -7.26
N ASP A 63 -3.14 11.89 -7.14
CA ASP A 63 -3.35 10.47 -7.47
C ASP A 63 -3.82 9.63 -6.26
N ALA A 64 -4.27 10.32 -5.20
CA ALA A 64 -4.63 9.73 -3.92
C ALA A 64 -5.93 8.91 -3.97
N HIS A 65 -5.82 7.61 -4.30
CA HIS A 65 -6.90 6.65 -4.12
C HIS A 65 -7.05 6.24 -2.64
N MET A 66 -7.62 7.15 -1.84
CA MET A 66 -7.95 6.87 -0.44
C MET A 66 -9.30 6.15 -0.34
N ILE A 67 -9.32 5.05 0.39
CA ILE A 67 -10.49 4.17 0.48
C ILE A 67 -10.90 4.02 1.95
N ASP A 68 -12.11 4.45 2.30
CA ASP A 68 -12.57 4.46 3.70
C ASP A 68 -12.83 3.05 4.23
N ASP A 69 -13.36 2.15 3.42
CA ASP A 69 -13.49 0.73 3.77
C ASP A 69 -13.31 -0.11 2.50
N MET A 70 -12.58 -1.21 2.62
CA MET A 70 -12.39 -2.13 1.50
C MET A 70 -12.73 -3.54 1.95
N THR A 71 -13.75 -4.10 1.33
CA THR A 71 -14.16 -5.48 1.59
C THR A 71 -13.13 -6.45 1.02
N PRO A 72 -13.02 -7.68 1.57
CA PRO A 72 -12.17 -8.72 0.98
C PRO A 72 -12.43 -9.00 -0.50
N ARG A 73 -13.67 -8.80 -0.96
CA ARG A 73 -14.05 -8.97 -2.37
C ARG A 73 -13.45 -7.87 -3.25
N GLU A 74 -13.47 -6.63 -2.80
CA GLU A 74 -12.87 -5.50 -3.53
C GLU A 74 -11.35 -5.62 -3.57
N MET A 75 -10.71 -5.96 -2.43
CA MET A 75 -9.29 -6.28 -2.37
C MET A 75 -8.92 -7.36 -3.40
N TYR A 76 -9.69 -8.46 -3.43
CA TYR A 76 -9.47 -9.54 -4.38
C TYR A 76 -9.58 -9.07 -5.84
N ASN A 77 -10.61 -8.30 -6.18
CA ASN A 77 -10.79 -7.79 -7.53
C ASN A 77 -9.66 -6.85 -7.96
N MET A 78 -9.21 -5.94 -7.09
CA MET A 78 -8.08 -5.05 -7.40
C MET A 78 -6.79 -5.82 -7.66
N LEU A 79 -6.53 -6.85 -6.87
CA LEU A 79 -5.35 -7.71 -7.02
C LEU A 79 -5.44 -8.59 -8.27
N ARG A 80 -6.60 -9.21 -8.52
CA ARG A 80 -6.85 -10.05 -9.70
C ARG A 80 -6.74 -9.26 -11.00
N ASP A 81 -7.29 -8.04 -11.02
CA ASP A 81 -7.26 -7.16 -12.20
C ASP A 81 -5.89 -6.49 -12.38
N ALA A 82 -4.86 -6.96 -11.65
CA ALA A 82 -3.48 -6.47 -11.69
C ALA A 82 -3.37 -4.95 -11.52
N ARG A 83 -4.25 -4.33 -10.72
CA ARG A 83 -4.18 -2.89 -10.41
C ARG A 83 -3.10 -2.59 -9.36
N ALA A 84 -2.67 -3.60 -8.62
CA ALA A 84 -1.52 -3.57 -7.71
C ALA A 84 -0.66 -4.83 -7.92
N ASP A 85 0.66 -4.69 -7.77
CA ASP A 85 1.64 -5.77 -7.85
C ASP A 85 1.89 -6.47 -6.50
N ILE A 86 1.60 -5.79 -5.39
CA ILE A 86 1.78 -6.31 -4.02
C ILE A 86 0.72 -5.75 -3.08
N MET A 87 0.29 -6.55 -2.10
CA MET A 87 -0.54 -6.07 -0.99
C MET A 87 0.25 -6.00 0.32
N LEU A 88 0.18 -4.87 1.00
CA LEU A 88 0.72 -4.68 2.34
C LEU A 88 -0.46 -4.59 3.32
N SER A 89 -0.59 -5.55 4.24
CA SER A 89 -1.71 -5.57 5.17
C SER A 89 -1.41 -6.37 6.43
N GLY A 90 -2.36 -6.43 7.36
CA GLY A 90 -2.31 -7.40 8.46
C GLY A 90 -2.67 -8.83 8.05
N GLY A 91 -2.34 -9.81 8.89
CA GLY A 91 -2.61 -11.23 8.66
C GLY A 91 -4.08 -11.61 8.39
N ARG A 92 -5.05 -10.82 8.86
CA ARG A 92 -6.49 -11.07 8.61
C ARG A 92 -6.86 -11.04 7.12
N SER A 93 -6.13 -10.30 6.29
CA SER A 93 -6.37 -10.20 4.84
C SER A 93 -5.32 -10.94 3.99
N GLN A 94 -4.35 -11.62 4.61
CA GLN A 94 -3.32 -12.40 3.91
C GLN A 94 -3.91 -13.36 2.85
N PHE A 95 -4.93 -14.13 3.24
CA PHE A 95 -5.53 -15.12 2.36
C PHE A 95 -6.25 -14.52 1.15
N VAL A 96 -6.56 -13.22 1.16
CA VAL A 96 -7.13 -12.54 -0.01
C VAL A 96 -6.09 -12.44 -1.12
N ALA A 97 -4.87 -11.99 -0.79
CA ALA A 97 -3.77 -11.91 -1.76
C ALA A 97 -3.32 -13.30 -2.23
N LEU A 98 -3.23 -14.28 -1.32
CA LEU A 98 -2.86 -15.64 -1.69
C LEU A 98 -3.87 -16.29 -2.64
N LYS A 99 -5.18 -16.06 -2.43
CA LYS A 99 -6.23 -16.51 -3.35
C LYS A 99 -6.15 -15.80 -4.70
N ALA A 100 -5.75 -14.53 -4.71
CA ALA A 100 -5.46 -13.78 -5.94
C ALA A 100 -4.12 -14.16 -6.59
N ARG A 101 -3.33 -15.04 -5.96
CA ARG A 101 -1.95 -15.41 -6.37
C ARG A 101 -1.01 -14.22 -6.45
N MET A 102 -1.22 -13.22 -5.59
CA MET A 102 -0.42 -12.00 -5.55
C MET A 102 0.52 -11.97 -4.35
N PRO A 103 1.70 -11.34 -4.50
CA PRO A 103 2.61 -11.07 -3.38
C PRO A 103 1.93 -10.35 -2.22
N TRP A 104 2.33 -10.71 -1.00
CA TRP A 104 1.81 -10.13 0.22
C TRP A 104 2.92 -9.90 1.25
N LEU A 105 2.82 -8.81 2.00
CA LEU A 105 3.73 -8.45 3.10
C LEU A 105 2.93 -8.08 4.34
N ASP A 106 3.31 -8.66 5.48
CA ASP A 106 2.77 -8.28 6.79
C ASP A 106 3.41 -6.96 7.26
N ILE A 107 2.57 -6.04 7.72
CA ILE A 107 2.97 -4.72 8.24
C ILE A 107 2.50 -4.49 9.69
N ASN A 108 1.94 -5.52 10.32
CA ASN A 108 1.42 -5.45 11.68
C ASN A 108 2.34 -6.05 12.75
N GLN A 109 3.53 -6.54 12.39
CA GLN A 109 4.55 -6.93 13.36
C GLN A 109 5.31 -5.71 13.89
#